data_AF-A0AA51YKI2-F1
#
_entry.id   AF-A0AA51YKI2-F1
#
_cell.length_a   1.000
_cell.length_b   1.000
_cell.length_c   1.000
_cell.angle_alpha   90.00
_cell.angle_beta   90.00
_cell.angle_gamma   90.00
#
_symmetry.space_group_name_H-M   'P 1'
#
loop_
_entity.id
_entity.type
_entity.pdbx_description
1 polymer ?
#
loop_
_entity_poly.entity_id
_entity_poly.type
_entity_poly.pdbx_seq_one_letter_code
_entity_poly.pdbx_strand_id
1 'polypeptide(L)'
;MKKLIILAIAMIAMIAMIGTASAYQAVFYDETGNVVNLENPLQLKPGASITLSYYASGISDNDVNDDFYYKIIKSNVSLESPVPASDNDIEVILNNVKFNPAGANAYMDIGAVTIKVKDTAPEKALYTVEVGAGNPDGTNIPSSAITEFQTVSKSVQLIPEFPTIALPVAAILGLAFFMQRRKEE
;
A
#
# COMPACT_ATOMS: atom_id res chain seq x y z
N MET A 1 16.25 -55.07 -5.53
CA MET A 1 16.83 -54.08 -6.46
C MET A 1 15.78 -53.25 -7.21
N LYS A 2 14.77 -53.86 -7.87
CA LYS A 2 13.70 -53.11 -8.58
C LYS A 2 12.97 -52.05 -7.72
N LYS A 3 12.72 -52.33 -6.44
CA LYS A 3 12.05 -51.39 -5.50
C LYS A 3 12.89 -50.15 -5.16
N LEU A 4 14.23 -50.27 -5.11
CA LEU A 4 15.13 -49.15 -4.83
C LEU A 4 15.27 -48.21 -6.04
N ILE A 5 15.22 -48.77 -7.25
CA ILE A 5 15.26 -47.98 -8.49
C ILE A 5 13.97 -47.16 -8.64
N ILE A 6 12.81 -47.75 -8.33
CA ILE A 6 11.52 -47.02 -8.37
C ILE A 6 11.50 -45.88 -7.33
N LEU A 7 12.05 -46.10 -6.14
CA LEU A 7 12.15 -45.07 -5.10
C LEU A 7 13.06 -43.90 -5.53
N ALA A 8 14.20 -44.20 -6.16
CA ALA A 8 15.11 -43.18 -6.66
C ALA A 8 14.49 -42.33 -7.78
N ILE A 9 13.76 -42.97 -8.70
CA ILE A 9 13.04 -42.25 -9.78
C ILE A 9 11.92 -41.38 -9.20
N ALA A 10 11.19 -41.86 -8.19
CA ALA A 10 10.16 -41.07 -7.51
C ALA A 10 10.73 -39.86 -6.76
N MET A 11 11.90 -39.98 -6.12
CA MET A 11 12.56 -38.83 -5.48
C MET A 11 13.04 -37.80 -6.50
N ILE A 12 13.62 -38.23 -7.62
CA ILE A 12 14.05 -37.31 -8.68
C ILE A 12 12.86 -36.60 -9.31
N ALA A 13 11.73 -37.31 -9.50
CA ALA A 13 10.49 -36.70 -9.98
C ALA A 13 9.92 -35.68 -8.99
N MET A 14 9.98 -35.94 -7.69
CA MET A 14 9.54 -34.98 -6.66
C MET A 14 10.42 -33.73 -6.62
N ILE A 15 11.74 -33.87 -6.78
CA ILE A 15 12.67 -32.72 -6.83
C ILE A 15 12.47 -31.91 -8.11
N ALA A 16 12.18 -32.56 -9.24
CA ALA A 16 11.89 -31.89 -10.51
C ALA A 16 10.54 -31.15 -10.52
N MET A 17 9.59 -31.53 -9.65
CA MET A 17 8.33 -30.81 -9.44
C MET A 17 8.44 -29.63 -8.46
N ILE A 18 9.60 -29.42 -7.83
CA ILE A 18 9.94 -28.15 -7.17
C ILE A 18 10.36 -27.15 -8.27
N GLY A 19 9.50 -26.97 -9.26
CA GLY A 19 9.61 -25.86 -10.18
C GLY A 19 9.42 -24.59 -9.36
N THR A 20 10.24 -23.58 -9.63
CA THR A 20 10.06 -22.23 -9.12
C THR A 20 8.66 -21.77 -9.51
N ALA A 21 7.71 -21.87 -8.58
CA ALA A 21 6.48 -21.10 -8.68
C ALA A 21 6.91 -19.65 -8.63
N SER A 22 7.11 -19.05 -9.81
CA SER A 22 7.20 -17.60 -9.98
C SER A 22 5.85 -17.06 -9.56
N ALA A 23 5.70 -16.80 -8.26
CA ALA A 23 4.52 -16.13 -7.74
C ALA A 23 4.58 -14.70 -8.26
N TYR A 24 3.51 -14.27 -8.93
CA TYR A 24 3.28 -12.87 -9.18
C TYR A 24 3.33 -12.15 -7.82
N GLN A 25 3.96 -10.98 -7.75
CA GLN A 25 4.02 -10.21 -6.52
C GLN A 25 3.78 -8.74 -6.83
N ALA A 26 2.74 -8.18 -6.20
CA ALA A 26 2.45 -6.76 -6.22
C ALA A 26 2.99 -6.06 -4.97
N VAL A 27 3.53 -4.85 -5.13
CA VAL A 27 4.10 -4.03 -4.05
C VAL A 27 3.79 -2.56 -4.31
N PHE A 28 3.54 -1.80 -3.25
CA PHE A 28 3.41 -0.35 -3.34
C PHE A 28 4.76 0.34 -3.22
N TYR A 29 4.95 1.37 -4.04
CA TYR A 29 6.11 2.26 -4.09
C TYR A 29 5.65 3.69 -3.83
N ASP A 30 6.60 4.60 -3.64
CA ASP A 30 6.26 6.03 -3.49
C ASP A 30 5.64 6.63 -4.76
N GLU A 31 5.21 7.88 -4.71
CA GLU A 31 4.58 8.60 -5.84
C GLU A 31 5.46 8.72 -7.10
N THR A 32 6.77 8.47 -6.98
CA THR A 32 7.74 8.52 -8.07
C THR A 32 8.21 7.14 -8.55
N GLY A 33 7.74 6.07 -7.93
CA GLY A 33 8.13 4.70 -8.25
C GLY A 33 9.48 4.27 -7.64
N ASN A 34 9.99 4.98 -6.64
CA ASN A 34 11.22 4.58 -5.95
C ASN A 34 10.92 3.59 -4.83
N VAL A 35 11.87 2.67 -4.60
CA VAL A 35 11.85 1.77 -3.43
C VAL A 35 12.08 2.63 -2.19
N VAL A 36 11.00 3.17 -1.64
CA VAL A 36 10.99 3.70 -0.29
C VAL A 36 10.45 2.60 0.59
N ASN A 37 11.08 2.38 1.73
CA ASN A 37 10.59 1.48 2.75
C ASN A 37 9.32 2.12 3.33
N LEU A 38 8.21 2.05 2.58
CA LEU A 38 6.92 2.56 2.99
C LEU A 38 6.59 1.90 4.31
N GLU A 39 6.44 2.70 5.36
CA GLU A 39 6.16 2.18 6.69
C GLU A 39 4.96 1.22 6.63
N ASN A 40 4.99 0.21 7.49
CA ASN A 40 3.86 -0.68 7.68
C ASN A 40 3.57 -0.78 9.19
N PRO A 41 2.51 -0.13 9.70
CA PRO A 41 1.50 0.63 8.96
C PRO A 41 2.02 1.96 8.37
N LEU A 42 1.36 2.46 7.32
CA LEU A 42 1.53 3.84 6.82
C LEU A 42 0.96 4.81 7.86
N GLN A 43 1.78 5.75 8.32
CA GLN A 43 1.35 6.76 9.28
C GLN A 43 0.82 8.00 8.56
N LEU A 44 -0.49 8.26 8.68
CA LEU A 44 -1.15 9.44 8.10
C LEU A 44 -1.83 10.27 9.19
N LYS A 45 -2.00 11.57 8.95
CA LYS A 45 -2.86 12.42 9.80
C LYS A 45 -4.30 12.36 9.29
N PRO A 46 -5.32 12.59 10.14
CA PRO A 46 -6.64 12.95 9.64
C PRO A 46 -6.54 14.09 8.62
N GLY A 47 -7.26 13.98 7.50
CA GLY A 47 -7.19 14.95 6.41
C GLY A 47 -6.05 14.75 5.41
N ALA A 48 -5.06 13.92 5.73
CA ALA A 48 -3.93 13.70 4.85
C ALA A 48 -4.29 12.79 3.65
N SER A 49 -3.54 12.96 2.57
CA SER A 49 -3.57 12.06 1.42
C SER A 49 -2.17 11.62 1.04
N ILE A 50 -2.04 10.38 0.55
CA ILE A 50 -0.81 9.84 -0.01
C ILE A 50 -1.09 9.19 -1.36
N THR A 51 -0.22 9.43 -2.32
CA THR A 51 -0.25 8.77 -3.64
C THR A 51 0.87 7.73 -3.70
N LEU A 52 0.53 6.54 -4.18
CA LEU A 52 1.39 5.37 -4.23
C LEU A 52 1.44 4.85 -5.67
N SER A 53 2.63 4.39 -6.06
CA SER A 53 2.83 3.66 -7.31
C SER A 53 2.62 2.17 -7.09
N TYR A 54 2.12 1.47 -8.10
CA TYR A 54 1.87 0.04 -8.04
C TYR A 54 2.89 -0.69 -8.90
N TYR A 55 3.64 -1.60 -8.29
CA TYR A 55 4.59 -2.45 -8.97
C TYR A 55 4.09 -3.88 -8.98
N ALA A 56 4.08 -4.54 -10.13
CA ALA A 56 3.75 -5.95 -10.26
C ALA A 56 4.88 -6.72 -10.93
N SER A 57 5.43 -7.70 -10.23
CA SER A 57 6.48 -8.60 -10.72
C SER A 57 5.95 -10.01 -10.96
N GLY A 58 6.76 -10.84 -11.63
CA GLY A 58 6.43 -12.23 -11.91
C GLY A 58 5.38 -12.41 -13.01
N ILE A 59 5.20 -11.38 -13.86
CA ILE A 59 4.28 -11.44 -15.00
C ILE A 59 4.84 -12.38 -16.07
N SER A 60 4.03 -13.34 -16.51
CA SER A 60 4.36 -14.24 -17.61
C SER A 60 4.65 -13.46 -18.89
N ASP A 61 5.66 -13.87 -19.66
CA ASP A 61 6.00 -13.25 -20.94
C ASP A 61 4.82 -13.18 -21.93
N ASN A 62 3.86 -14.10 -21.82
CA ASN A 62 2.66 -14.10 -22.66
C ASN A 62 1.66 -13.00 -22.29
N ASP A 63 1.71 -12.51 -21.05
CA ASP A 63 0.80 -11.49 -20.52
C ASP A 63 1.50 -10.12 -20.45
N VAL A 64 2.78 -10.05 -20.85
CA VAL A 64 3.48 -8.78 -21.08
C VAL A 64 2.79 -8.07 -22.24
N ASN A 65 2.39 -6.81 -22.03
CA ASN A 65 1.51 -5.98 -22.87
C ASN A 65 -0.01 -6.18 -22.73
N ASP A 66 -0.48 -7.09 -21.87
CA ASP A 66 -1.91 -7.17 -21.55
C ASP A 66 -2.34 -6.08 -20.57
N ASP A 67 -3.61 -5.67 -20.68
CA ASP A 67 -4.21 -4.73 -19.73
C ASP A 67 -4.74 -5.47 -18.50
N PHE A 68 -4.25 -5.08 -17.31
CA PHE A 68 -4.74 -5.53 -16.02
C PHE A 68 -5.55 -4.42 -15.37
N TYR A 69 -6.85 -4.61 -15.20
CA TYR A 69 -7.72 -3.59 -14.64
C TYR A 69 -7.59 -3.57 -13.11
N TYR A 70 -7.55 -2.36 -12.53
CA TYR A 70 -7.46 -2.20 -11.08
C TYR A 70 -8.79 -2.43 -10.39
N LYS A 71 -8.73 -2.91 -9.15
CA LYS A 71 -9.86 -3.00 -8.24
C LYS A 71 -9.44 -2.81 -6.80
N ILE A 72 -10.27 -2.10 -6.05
CA ILE A 72 -10.20 -2.06 -4.59
C ILE A 72 -10.82 -3.37 -4.09
N ILE A 73 -9.99 -4.25 -3.53
CA ILE A 73 -10.44 -5.52 -2.95
C ILE A 73 -10.98 -5.27 -1.55
N LYS A 74 -10.28 -4.42 -0.79
CA LYS A 74 -10.61 -4.11 0.60
C LYS A 74 -10.22 -2.68 0.93
N SER A 75 -11.12 -1.99 1.61
CA SER A 75 -10.88 -0.65 2.16
C SER A 75 -11.81 -0.50 3.35
N ASN A 76 -11.37 -1.00 4.50
CA ASN A 76 -12.20 -1.04 5.70
C ASN A 76 -11.34 -0.84 6.95
N VAL A 77 -12.01 -0.57 8.07
CA VAL A 77 -11.39 -0.49 9.39
C VAL A 77 -10.78 -1.85 9.74
N SER A 78 -9.54 -1.83 10.22
CA SER A 78 -8.87 -3.03 10.71
C SER A 78 -9.56 -3.54 11.96
N LEU A 79 -9.68 -4.86 12.08
CA LEU A 79 -10.19 -5.52 13.29
C LEU A 79 -9.32 -5.22 14.52
N GLU A 80 -8.08 -4.81 14.29
CA GLU A 80 -7.09 -4.45 15.32
C GLU A 80 -7.10 -2.95 15.64
N SER A 81 -8.02 -2.17 15.06
CA SER A 81 -8.12 -0.75 15.35
C SER A 81 -8.35 -0.51 16.85
N PRO A 82 -7.49 0.27 17.53
CA PRO A 82 -7.60 0.52 18.96
C PRO A 82 -8.74 1.49 19.32
N VAL A 83 -9.36 2.11 18.31
CA VAL A 83 -10.47 3.06 18.46
C VAL A 83 -11.61 2.68 17.50
N PRO A 84 -12.87 2.98 17.87
CA PRO A 84 -14.00 2.89 16.95
C PRO A 84 -13.77 3.83 15.76
N ALA A 85 -13.94 3.30 14.54
CA ALA A 85 -13.82 4.05 13.28
C ALA A 85 -14.87 3.56 12.29
N SER A 86 -15.03 4.26 11.17
CA SER A 86 -15.92 3.88 10.07
C SER A 86 -15.13 3.58 8.80
N ASP A 87 -15.57 2.61 8.01
CA ASP A 87 -15.01 2.35 6.67
C ASP A 87 -15.09 3.59 5.77
N ASN A 88 -16.03 4.50 6.05
CA ASN A 88 -16.18 5.76 5.33
C ASN A 88 -15.13 6.82 5.71
N ASP A 89 -14.27 6.59 6.71
CA ASP A 89 -13.23 7.54 7.14
C ASP A 89 -12.01 7.54 6.20
N ILE A 90 -11.89 6.51 5.36
CA ILE A 90 -10.85 6.36 4.35
C ILE A 90 -11.48 6.26 2.96
N GLU A 91 -10.86 6.90 1.98
CA GLU A 91 -11.21 6.82 0.57
C GLU A 91 -9.99 6.36 -0.22
N VAL A 92 -10.17 5.30 -1.01
CA VAL A 92 -9.14 4.78 -1.92
C VAL A 92 -9.56 5.13 -3.34
N ILE A 93 -8.71 5.84 -4.05
CA ILE A 93 -8.94 6.31 -5.41
C ILE A 93 -7.95 5.62 -6.33
N LEU A 94 -8.45 4.93 -7.36
CA LEU A 94 -7.64 4.40 -8.44
C LEU A 94 -7.47 5.53 -9.47
N ASN A 95 -6.27 6.09 -9.55
CA ASN A 95 -5.98 7.20 -10.47
C ASN A 95 -5.93 6.71 -11.92
N ASN A 96 -5.54 5.44 -12.11
CA ASN A 96 -5.56 4.73 -13.37
C ASN A 96 -6.60 3.62 -13.33
N VAL A 97 -7.25 3.36 -14.47
CA VAL A 97 -8.26 2.30 -14.60
C VAL A 97 -7.61 0.93 -14.78
N LYS A 98 -6.43 0.92 -15.40
CA LYS A 98 -5.70 -0.30 -15.78
C LYS A 98 -4.19 -0.07 -15.71
N PHE A 99 -3.48 -1.15 -15.46
CA PHE A 99 -2.04 -1.31 -15.51
C PHE A 99 -1.69 -2.13 -16.74
N ASN A 100 -0.69 -1.69 -17.51
CA ASN A 100 -0.15 -2.44 -18.63
C ASN A 100 1.36 -2.59 -18.42
N PRO A 101 1.90 -3.81 -18.28
CA PRO A 101 3.32 -4.05 -18.08
C PRO A 101 4.10 -3.93 -19.38
N ALA A 102 4.06 -2.75 -20.00
CA ALA A 102 4.76 -2.42 -21.23
C ALA A 102 5.46 -1.06 -21.15
N GLY A 103 6.42 -0.84 -22.05
CA GLY A 103 7.07 0.46 -22.21
C GLY A 103 8.23 0.72 -21.24
N ALA A 104 8.53 2.00 -21.03
CA ALA A 104 9.75 2.45 -20.33
C ALA A 104 9.80 2.08 -18.85
N ASN A 105 8.64 1.92 -18.21
CA ASN A 105 8.49 1.51 -16.82
C ASN A 105 7.76 0.16 -16.76
N ALA A 106 8.26 -0.83 -17.52
CA ALA A 106 7.73 -2.19 -17.44
C ALA A 106 7.58 -2.59 -15.96
N TYR A 107 6.42 -3.14 -15.61
CA TYR A 107 6.08 -3.59 -14.25
C TYR A 107 5.70 -2.51 -13.23
N MET A 108 5.80 -1.21 -13.56
CA MET A 108 5.50 -0.11 -12.63
C MET A 108 4.46 0.85 -13.20
N ASP A 109 3.39 1.08 -12.44
CA ASP A 109 2.44 2.16 -12.69
C ASP A 109 2.60 3.29 -11.67
N ILE A 110 3.13 4.41 -12.12
CA ILE A 110 3.51 5.53 -11.25
C ILE A 110 2.25 6.30 -10.82
N GLY A 111 2.09 6.45 -9.51
CA GLY A 111 0.97 7.17 -8.92
C GLY A 111 -0.39 6.53 -9.20
N ALA A 112 -0.46 5.20 -9.31
CA ALA A 112 -1.68 4.47 -9.63
C ALA A 112 -2.80 4.59 -8.58
N VAL A 113 -2.45 4.76 -7.29
CA VAL A 113 -3.41 4.70 -6.18
C VAL A 113 -3.25 5.90 -5.25
N THR A 114 -4.34 6.58 -4.91
CA THR A 114 -4.36 7.61 -3.85
C THR A 114 -5.18 7.12 -2.68
N ILE A 115 -4.64 7.22 -1.47
CA ILE A 115 -5.35 6.99 -0.21
C ILE A 115 -5.61 8.34 0.45
N LYS A 116 -6.87 8.65 0.74
CA LYS A 116 -7.28 9.86 1.45
C LYS A 116 -7.93 9.49 2.77
N VAL A 117 -7.58 10.23 3.81
CA VAL A 117 -8.19 10.12 5.13
C VAL A 117 -9.04 11.36 5.37
N LYS A 118 -10.29 11.20 5.82
CA LYS A 118 -11.14 12.35 6.16
C LYS A 118 -10.60 13.10 7.37
N ASP A 119 -10.83 14.42 7.42
CA ASP A 119 -10.50 15.25 8.58
C ASP A 119 -11.20 14.78 9.87
N THR A 120 -12.36 14.12 9.72
CA THR A 120 -13.17 13.61 10.83
C THR A 120 -12.73 12.21 11.30
N ALA A 121 -11.76 11.59 10.64
CA ALA A 121 -11.33 10.24 10.98
C ALA A 121 -10.70 10.21 12.38
N PRO A 122 -11.06 9.24 13.24
CA PRO A 122 -10.57 9.21 14.60
C PRO A 122 -9.07 8.93 14.63
N GLU A 123 -8.31 9.77 15.35
CA GLU A 123 -6.89 9.54 15.57
C GLU A 123 -6.63 8.15 16.16
N LYS A 124 -5.49 7.54 15.81
CA LYS A 124 -5.09 6.16 16.16
C LYS A 124 -5.92 5.06 15.51
N ALA A 125 -6.93 5.38 14.69
CA ALA A 125 -7.63 4.37 13.91
C ALA A 125 -6.67 3.65 12.96
N LEU A 126 -6.95 2.36 12.75
CA LEU A 126 -6.18 1.50 11.87
C LEU A 126 -7.10 0.99 10.76
N TYR A 127 -6.67 1.11 9.51
CA TYR A 127 -7.39 0.68 8.32
C TYR A 127 -6.57 -0.32 7.52
N THR A 128 -7.23 -1.19 6.77
CA THR A 128 -6.59 -2.06 5.79
C THR A 128 -7.05 -1.67 4.40
N VAL A 129 -6.10 -1.32 3.55
CA VAL A 129 -6.31 -1.05 2.13
C VAL A 129 -5.67 -2.17 1.33
N GLU A 130 -6.42 -2.73 0.39
CA GLU A 130 -6.00 -3.82 -0.48
C GLU A 130 -6.45 -3.51 -1.90
N VAL A 131 -5.47 -3.43 -2.81
CA VAL A 131 -5.69 -3.15 -4.22
C VAL A 131 -5.09 -4.28 -5.02
N GLY A 132 -5.85 -4.78 -5.98
CA GLY A 132 -5.37 -5.73 -6.97
C GLY A 132 -5.48 -5.18 -8.37
N ALA A 133 -4.65 -5.71 -9.26
CA ALA A 133 -4.84 -5.59 -10.71
C ALA A 133 -5.08 -6.99 -11.25
N GLY A 134 -6.00 -7.16 -12.21
CA GLY A 134 -6.28 -8.46 -12.79
C GLY A 134 -6.80 -8.33 -14.21
N ASN A 135 -6.63 -9.39 -14.99
CA ASN A 135 -7.15 -9.43 -16.36
C ASN A 135 -8.60 -9.94 -16.34
N PRO A 136 -9.58 -9.08 -16.67
CA PRO A 136 -10.71 -9.59 -17.43
C PRO A 136 -11.02 -8.68 -18.63
N ASP A 137 -11.96 -9.14 -19.45
CA ASP A 137 -12.64 -8.41 -20.53
C ASP A 137 -13.40 -7.13 -20.05
N GLY A 138 -12.80 -6.24 -19.25
CA GLY A 138 -13.31 -4.89 -18.93
C GLY A 138 -13.55 -4.57 -17.45
N THR A 139 -14.39 -3.55 -17.20
CA THR A 139 -14.55 -2.83 -15.91
C THR A 139 -15.29 -3.59 -14.80
N ASN A 140 -15.75 -4.82 -15.06
CA ASN A 140 -16.49 -5.64 -14.09
C ASN A 140 -15.69 -6.89 -13.70
N ILE A 141 -14.54 -6.69 -13.05
CA ILE A 141 -13.71 -7.80 -12.55
C ILE A 141 -14.39 -8.42 -11.34
N PRO A 142 -14.89 -9.68 -11.38
CA PRO A 142 -15.28 -10.36 -10.15
C PRO A 142 -14.03 -10.50 -9.27
N SER A 143 -14.15 -10.40 -7.94
CA SER A 143 -12.97 -10.48 -7.05
C SER A 143 -12.23 -11.82 -7.18
N SER A 144 -12.88 -12.85 -7.73
CA SER A 144 -12.30 -14.15 -8.05
C SER A 144 -11.42 -14.18 -9.32
N ALA A 145 -11.53 -13.16 -10.19
CA ALA A 145 -10.69 -13.03 -11.39
C ALA A 145 -9.41 -12.22 -11.12
N ILE A 146 -9.33 -11.56 -9.95
CA ILE A 146 -8.08 -11.03 -9.46
C ILE A 146 -7.36 -12.19 -8.80
N THR A 147 -6.29 -12.66 -9.42
CA THR A 147 -5.45 -13.65 -8.79
C THR A 147 -4.85 -13.05 -7.52
N GLU A 148 -4.90 -13.77 -6.40
CA GLU A 148 -4.40 -13.35 -5.07
C GLU A 148 -2.96 -12.80 -5.14
N PHE A 149 -2.19 -13.26 -6.12
CA PHE A 149 -0.79 -12.91 -6.37
C PHE A 149 -0.59 -11.53 -7.04
N GLN A 150 -1.65 -10.83 -7.46
CA GLN A 150 -1.58 -9.47 -8.01
C GLN A 150 -2.15 -8.42 -7.05
N THR A 151 -2.22 -8.78 -5.77
CA THR A 151 -2.80 -7.93 -4.74
C THR A 151 -1.72 -7.38 -3.82
N VAL A 152 -1.85 -6.11 -3.48
CA VAL A 152 -1.02 -5.44 -2.48
C VAL A 152 -1.90 -4.92 -1.35
N SER A 153 -1.46 -5.15 -0.11
CA SER A 153 -2.13 -4.67 1.09
C SER A 153 -1.24 -3.73 1.89
N LYS A 154 -1.84 -2.68 2.46
CA LYS A 154 -1.22 -1.78 3.43
C LYS A 154 -2.16 -1.49 4.57
N SER A 155 -1.61 -1.49 5.79
CA SER A 155 -2.29 -0.92 6.93
C SER A 155 -2.03 0.59 6.98
N VAL A 156 -3.03 1.38 7.35
CA VAL A 156 -2.94 2.83 7.53
C VAL A 156 -3.28 3.15 8.99
N GLN A 157 -2.36 3.77 9.71
CA GLN A 157 -2.52 4.17 11.10
C GLN A 157 -2.59 5.70 11.19
N LEU A 158 -3.61 6.20 11.89
CA LEU A 158 -3.74 7.64 12.09
C LEU A 158 -2.92 8.14 13.27
N ILE A 159 -2.05 9.12 13.05
CA ILE A 159 -1.27 9.75 14.12
C ILE A 159 -1.98 11.02 14.65
N PRO A 160 -1.92 11.28 15.97
CA PRO A 160 -2.45 12.51 16.53
C PRO A 160 -1.79 13.76 15.95
N GLU A 161 -2.56 14.83 15.80
CA GLU A 161 -1.97 16.14 15.61
C GLU A 161 -1.46 16.65 16.95
N PHE A 162 -0.14 16.86 17.06
CA PHE A 162 0.35 17.70 18.14
C PHE A 162 -0.19 19.10 17.92
N PRO A 163 -0.92 19.69 18.89
CA PRO A 163 -1.32 21.09 18.77
C PRO A 163 -0.03 21.90 18.57
N THR A 164 -0.05 22.91 17.70
CA THR A 164 1.13 23.76 17.47
C THR A 164 1.35 24.66 18.69
N ILE A 165 1.70 24.07 19.84
CA ILE A 165 1.99 24.79 21.10
C ILE A 165 3.33 25.53 20.99
N ALA A 166 4.13 25.25 19.94
CA ALA A 166 5.37 25.95 19.66
C ALA A 166 5.17 27.46 19.45
N LEU A 167 4.08 27.89 18.77
CA LEU A 167 3.84 29.31 18.50
C LEU A 167 3.47 30.08 19.78
N PRO A 168 2.50 29.63 20.60
CA PRO A 168 2.20 30.28 21.88
C PRO A 168 3.37 30.25 22.86
N VAL A 169 4.11 29.13 22.94
CA VAL A 169 5.24 29.01 23.87
C VAL A 169 6.39 29.92 23.45
N ALA A 170 6.74 29.98 22.17
CA ALA A 170 7.76 30.91 21.67
C ALA A 170 7.35 32.37 21.90
N ALA A 171 6.07 32.71 21.74
CA ALA A 171 5.56 34.05 22.03
C ALA A 171 5.65 34.40 23.52
N ILE A 172 5.29 33.48 24.42
CA ILE A 172 5.38 33.66 25.88
C ILE A 172 6.85 33.80 26.32
N LEU A 173 7.73 32.92 25.82
CA LEU A 173 9.17 32.98 26.11
C LEU A 173 9.78 34.28 25.56
N GLY A 174 9.43 34.67 24.33
CA GLY A 174 9.87 35.93 23.72
C GLY A 174 9.43 37.16 24.52
N LEU A 175 8.18 37.19 24.99
CA LEU A 175 7.65 38.23 25.87
C LEU A 175 8.38 38.27 27.22
N ALA A 176 8.66 37.11 27.82
CA ALA A 176 9.38 37.02 29.08
C ALA A 176 10.82 37.58 28.97
N PHE A 177 11.56 37.20 27.92
CA PHE A 177 12.89 37.76 27.63
C PHE A 177 12.85 39.27 27.38
N PHE A 178 11.85 39.74 26.63
CA PHE A 178 11.68 41.17 26.35
C PHE A 178 11.37 41.99 27.63
N MET A 179 10.53 41.46 28.51
CA MET A 179 10.20 42.09 29.80
C MET A 179 11.36 42.07 30.80
N GLN A 180 12.18 41.01 30.80
CA GLN A 180 13.39 40.95 31.63
C GLN A 180 14.44 41.97 31.19
N ARG A 181 14.69 42.10 29.88
CA ARG A 181 15.66 43.07 29.35
C ARG A 181 15.30 44.52 29.69
N ARG A 182 14.02 44.87 29.72
CA ARG A 182 13.56 46.21 30.13
C ARG A 182 13.75 46.54 31.60
N LYS A 183 14.07 45.56 32.44
CA LYS A 183 14.27 45.77 33.88
C LYS A 183 15.75 46.01 34.25
N GLU A 184 16.65 45.81 33.29
CA GLU A 184 18.11 45.99 33.44
C GLU A 184 18.62 47.31 32.85
N GLU A 185 17.75 48.10 32.22
CA GLU A 185 17.94 49.53 31.88
C GLU A 185 17.20 50.42 32.90
#